data_AF-A0A7S0ITC3-F1
#
_entry.id   AF-A0A7S0ITC3-F1
#
_cell.length_a   1.000
_cell.length_b   1.000
_cell.length_c   1.000
_cell.angle_alpha   90.00
_cell.angle_beta   90.00
_cell.angle_gamma   90.00
#
_symmetry.space_group_name_H-M   'P 1'
#
loop_
_entity.id
_entity.type
_entity.pdbx_description
1 polymer ?
#
loop_
_entity_poly.entity_id
_entity_poly.type
_entity_poly.pdbx_seq_one_letter_code
_entity_poly.pdbx_strand_id
1 'polypeptide(L)'
;NAAYMLKTCPHSCGICGDDQPGGGGGTCADKNSTQCGIWGQTQCEENPGAVIRDCPVTCGACTTTCIDRSTNCHQWAADGECDINKLAMFLTCPATCGVCSDIHAITPAHDEL
;
A
#
# COMPACT_ATOMS: atom_id res chain seq x y z
N ASN A 1 4.85 16.28 -13.10
CA ASN A 1 3.44 16.24 -12.64
C ASN A 1 3.45 15.64 -11.23
N ALA A 2 2.96 16.36 -10.21
CA ALA A 2 3.01 15.92 -8.80
C ALA A 2 2.13 14.69 -8.53
N ALA A 3 0.95 14.61 -9.17
CA ALA A 3 0.05 13.46 -9.05
C ALA A 3 0.74 12.16 -9.49
N TYR A 4 1.49 12.22 -10.59
CA TYR A 4 2.26 11.08 -11.08
C TYR A 4 3.27 10.59 -10.04
N MET A 5 4.13 11.48 -9.53
CA MET A 5 5.17 11.10 -8.56
C MET A 5 4.58 10.51 -7.27
N LEU A 6 3.50 11.12 -6.75
CA LEU A 6 2.84 10.65 -5.52
C LEU A 6 2.15 9.29 -5.68
N LYS A 7 1.70 8.94 -6.90
CA LYS A 7 1.12 7.62 -7.20
C LYS A 7 2.18 6.56 -7.51
N THR A 8 3.30 6.97 -8.13
CA THR A 8 4.35 6.04 -8.57
C THR A 8 5.34 5.71 -7.47
N CYS A 9 5.67 6.66 -6.58
CA CYS A 9 6.64 6.49 -5.50
C CYS A 9 6.03 6.82 -4.11
N PRO A 10 4.91 6.19 -3.73
CA PRO A 10 4.19 6.53 -2.50
C PRO A 10 5.02 6.29 -1.23
N HIS A 11 5.88 5.26 -1.20
CA HIS A 11 6.76 4.99 -0.07
C HIS A 11 7.82 6.08 0.11
N SER A 12 8.55 6.41 -0.96
CA SER A 12 9.59 7.44 -0.92
C SER A 12 9.03 8.83 -0.57
N CYS A 13 7.76 9.08 -0.90
CA CYS A 13 7.06 10.32 -0.53
C CYS A 13 6.37 10.26 0.85
N GLY A 14 6.50 9.16 1.59
CA GLY A 14 5.88 8.99 2.91
C GLY A 14 4.34 8.93 2.88
N ILE A 15 3.75 8.51 1.76
CA ILE A 15 2.30 8.36 1.58
C ILE A 15 1.82 7.01 2.12
N CYS A 16 2.58 5.95 1.85
CA CYS A 16 2.35 4.58 2.31
C CYS A 16 3.67 4.07 2.96
N GLY A 17 3.62 3.33 4.07
CA GLY A 17 4.83 2.78 4.71
C GLY A 17 4.73 2.67 6.23
N ASP A 18 5.77 2.08 6.84
CA ASP A 18 5.80 1.72 8.26
C ASP A 18 6.00 2.91 9.20
N ASP A 19 6.46 4.05 8.68
CA ASP A 19 6.85 5.24 9.47
C ASP A 19 5.77 6.33 9.60
N GLN A 20 4.52 6.07 9.21
CA GLN A 20 3.48 7.12 9.25
C GLN A 20 2.84 7.24 10.66
N PRO A 21 2.77 8.43 11.29
CA PRO A 21 2.04 8.62 12.54
C PRO A 21 0.55 8.45 12.27
N GLY A 22 -0.03 7.35 12.77
CA GLY A 22 -1.41 6.93 12.48
C GLY A 22 -1.54 5.81 11.44
N GLY A 23 -0.42 5.31 10.90
CA GLY A 23 -0.33 4.19 9.98
C GLY A 23 0.72 3.18 10.42
N GLY A 24 0.62 2.69 11.66
CA GLY A 24 1.43 1.58 12.13
C GLY A 24 0.80 0.26 11.71
N GLY A 25 1.32 -0.35 10.63
CA GLY A 25 0.97 -1.72 10.26
C GLY A 25 0.56 -1.92 8.82
N GLY A 26 1.46 -1.62 7.86
CA GLY A 26 1.41 -2.17 6.50
C GLY A 26 0.15 -1.90 5.66
N THR A 27 -0.75 -1.02 6.09
CA THR A 27 -2.05 -0.81 5.45
C THR A 27 -2.11 0.61 4.91
N CYS A 28 -1.96 0.73 3.59
CA CYS A 28 -2.22 2.00 2.94
C CYS A 28 -3.74 2.20 2.84
N ALA A 29 -4.25 3.22 3.52
CA ALA A 29 -5.68 3.42 3.74
C ALA A 29 -6.05 4.91 3.62
N ASP A 30 -7.28 5.16 3.17
CA ASP A 30 -7.89 6.48 3.23
C ASP A 30 -8.20 6.86 4.67
N LYS A 31 -7.87 8.10 5.07
CA LYS A 31 -8.12 8.59 6.44
C LYS A 31 -9.60 8.80 6.71
N ASN A 32 -10.38 9.20 5.71
CA ASN A 32 -11.82 9.42 5.83
C ASN A 32 -12.53 9.06 4.51
N SER A 33 -13.19 7.91 4.49
CA SER A 33 -13.88 7.38 3.30
C SER A 33 -14.93 8.32 2.71
N THR A 34 -15.61 9.13 3.54
CA THR A 34 -16.62 10.08 3.06
C THR A 34 -15.97 11.26 2.34
N GLN A 35 -14.93 11.84 2.94
CA GLN A 35 -14.18 12.94 2.30
C GLN A 35 -13.49 12.47 1.03
N CYS A 36 -12.88 11.28 1.06
CA CYS A 36 -12.23 10.71 -0.11
C CYS A 36 -13.21 10.40 -1.23
N GLY A 37 -14.44 9.95 -0.94
CA GLY A 37 -15.48 9.78 -1.95
C GLY A 37 -15.92 11.09 -2.63
N ILE A 38 -15.80 12.24 -1.94
CA ILE A 38 -16.14 13.57 -2.48
C ILE A 38 -14.96 14.16 -3.25
N TRP A 39 -13.80 14.26 -2.61
CA TRP A 39 -12.63 14.93 -3.18
C TRP A 39 -11.91 14.07 -4.21
N GLY A 40 -11.95 12.75 -4.07
CA GLY A 40 -11.26 11.82 -4.95
C GLY A 40 -11.72 11.85 -6.40
N GLN A 41 -12.89 12.44 -6.69
CA GLN A 41 -13.40 12.52 -8.06
C GLN A 41 -12.64 13.52 -8.94
N THR A 42 -12.08 14.59 -8.37
CA THR A 42 -11.43 15.66 -9.15
C THR A 42 -10.10 16.12 -8.56
N GLN A 43 -9.93 16.01 -7.24
CA GLN A 43 -8.78 16.62 -6.55
C GLN A 43 -7.52 15.76 -6.59
N CYS A 44 -7.60 14.50 -7.02
CA CYS A 44 -6.43 13.65 -7.18
C CYS A 44 -5.48 14.17 -8.28
N GLU A 45 -5.98 14.94 -9.25
CA GLU A 45 -5.20 15.52 -10.34
C GLU A 45 -5.04 17.04 -10.18
N GLU A 46 -6.08 17.74 -9.69
CA GLU A 46 -6.07 19.20 -9.52
C GLU A 46 -5.28 19.64 -8.29
N ASN A 47 -5.36 18.89 -7.18
CA ASN A 47 -4.66 19.18 -5.94
C ASN A 47 -4.06 17.91 -5.30
N PRO A 48 -3.14 17.24 -6.02
CA PRO A 48 -2.66 15.91 -5.66
C PRO A 48 -1.97 15.86 -4.30
N GLY A 49 -1.19 16.88 -3.94
CA GLY A 49 -0.46 16.90 -2.67
C GLY A 49 -1.37 16.93 -1.45
N ALA A 50 -2.48 17.67 -1.52
CA ALA A 50 -3.45 17.75 -0.44
C ALA A 50 -4.24 16.44 -0.31
N VAL A 51 -4.71 15.88 -1.43
CA VAL A 51 -5.67 14.79 -1.39
C VAL A 51 -5.02 13.42 -1.37
N ILE A 52 -3.91 13.19 -2.08
CA ILE A 52 -3.25 11.87 -2.10
C ILE A 52 -2.72 11.47 -0.72
N ARG A 53 -2.32 12.44 0.13
CA ARG A 53 -1.84 12.16 1.49
C ARG A 53 -2.93 11.69 2.46
N ASP A 54 -4.16 12.14 2.24
CA ASP A 54 -5.29 11.81 3.10
C ASP A 54 -6.19 10.72 2.50
N CYS A 55 -6.14 10.57 1.18
CA CYS A 55 -6.93 9.63 0.38
C CYS A 55 -6.05 8.82 -0.59
N PRO A 56 -4.98 8.16 -0.13
CA PRO A 56 -4.04 7.45 -1.00
C PRO A 56 -4.66 6.27 -1.72
N VAL A 57 -5.68 5.61 -1.16
CA VAL A 57 -6.37 4.48 -1.81
C VAL A 57 -7.26 5.02 -2.91
N THR A 58 -8.14 5.97 -2.58
CA THR A 58 -9.07 6.56 -3.56
C THR A 58 -8.31 7.20 -4.72
N CYS A 59 -7.18 7.87 -4.46
CA CYS A 59 -6.37 8.47 -5.52
C CYS A 59 -5.41 7.49 -6.24
N GLY A 60 -5.41 6.21 -5.86
CA GLY A 60 -4.63 5.16 -6.51
C GLY A 60 -3.14 5.15 -6.18
N ALA A 61 -2.71 5.88 -5.15
CA ALA A 61 -1.33 5.84 -4.69
C ALA A 61 -0.96 4.48 -4.07
N CYS A 62 -1.91 3.76 -3.49
CA CYS A 62 -1.68 2.43 -2.92
C CYS A 62 -1.52 1.32 -3.98
N THR A 63 -1.75 1.61 -5.26
CA THR A 63 -1.76 0.58 -6.31
C THR A 63 -0.36 0.01 -6.60
N THR A 64 0.67 0.79 -6.32
CA THR A 64 2.08 0.43 -6.48
C THR A 64 2.69 -0.14 -5.19
N THR A 65 1.91 -0.20 -4.11
CA THR A 65 2.34 -0.70 -2.81
C THR A 65 2.15 -2.21 -2.74
N CYS A 66 3.18 -2.93 -2.31
CA CYS A 66 3.08 -4.36 -2.06
C CYS A 66 2.46 -4.57 -0.67
N ILE A 67 1.15 -4.78 -0.63
CA ILE A 67 0.37 -4.97 0.60
C ILE A 67 -0.67 -6.07 0.43
N ASP A 68 -1.12 -6.61 1.56
CA ASP A 68 -2.27 -7.49 1.59
C ASP A 68 -3.57 -6.73 1.28
N ARG A 69 -4.42 -7.38 0.49
CA ARG A 69 -5.69 -6.81 -0.01
C ARG A 69 -6.92 -7.41 0.68
N SER A 70 -6.71 -8.37 1.57
CA SER A 70 -7.77 -9.06 2.32
C SER A 70 -7.45 -9.03 3.80
N THR A 71 -8.47 -8.81 4.62
CA THR A 71 -8.37 -8.94 6.08
C THR A 71 -8.13 -10.38 6.53
N ASN A 72 -8.36 -11.36 5.65
CA ASN A 72 -8.22 -12.78 5.95
C ASN A 72 -6.83 -13.34 5.62
N CYS A 73 -5.90 -12.52 5.13
CA CYS A 73 -4.59 -12.98 4.69
C CYS A 73 -3.83 -13.76 5.76
N HIS A 74 -3.82 -13.29 7.00
CA HIS A 74 -3.20 -14.00 8.12
C HIS A 74 -3.85 -15.37 8.40
N GLN A 75 -5.18 -15.45 8.33
CA GLN A 75 -5.89 -16.70 8.54
C GLN A 75 -5.56 -17.70 7.43
N TRP A 76 -5.64 -17.27 6.17
CA TRP A 76 -5.31 -18.12 5.02
C TRP A 76 -3.85 -18.59 5.04
N ALA A 77 -2.93 -17.72 5.46
CA ALA A 77 -1.53 -18.12 5.62
C ALA A 77 -1.36 -19.15 6.75
N ALA A 78 -2.05 -18.99 7.88
CA ALA A 78 -2.06 -19.98 8.95
C ALA A 78 -2.66 -21.32 8.49
N ASP A 79 -3.61 -21.29 7.56
CA ASP A 79 -4.20 -22.47 6.92
C ASP A 79 -3.29 -23.08 5.82
N GLY A 80 -2.11 -22.49 5.56
CA GLY A 80 -1.13 -22.99 4.59
C GLY A 80 -1.37 -22.58 3.14
N GLU A 81 -2.26 -21.61 2.90
CA GLU A 81 -2.60 -21.16 1.53
C GLU A 81 -1.41 -20.54 0.80
N CYS A 82 -0.43 -19.98 1.51
CA CYS A 82 0.81 -19.48 0.90
C CYS A 82 1.62 -20.60 0.22
N ASP A 83 1.39 -21.87 0.57
CA ASP A 83 2.05 -23.02 -0.06
C ASP A 83 1.14 -23.77 -1.03
N ILE A 84 -0.12 -23.95 -0.65
CA ILE A 84 -1.09 -24.76 -1.40
C ILE A 84 -1.70 -23.95 -2.56
N ASN A 85 -1.91 -22.65 -2.36
CA ASN A 85 -2.61 -21.76 -3.28
C ASN A 85 -1.80 -20.49 -3.58
N LYS A 86 -0.51 -20.73 -3.87
CA LYS A 86 0.52 -19.70 -4.11
C LYS A 86 0.06 -18.56 -5.00
N LEU A 87 -0.51 -18.86 -6.18
CA LEU A 87 -0.87 -17.81 -7.14
C LEU A 87 -1.98 -16.88 -6.62
N ALA A 88 -3.03 -17.43 -6.00
CA ALA A 88 -4.10 -16.61 -5.44
C ALA A 88 -3.58 -15.78 -4.26
N MET A 89 -2.76 -16.39 -3.42
CA MET A 89 -2.17 -15.74 -2.26
C MET A 89 -1.13 -14.68 -2.64
N PHE A 90 -0.31 -14.87 -3.67
CA PHE A 90 0.63 -13.84 -4.12
C PHE A 90 -0.07 -12.62 -4.72
N LEU A 91 -1.26 -12.81 -5.31
CA LEU A 91 -2.04 -11.69 -5.85
C LEU A 91 -2.85 -10.95 -4.77
N THR A 92 -3.31 -11.68 -3.75
CA THR A 92 -4.23 -11.16 -2.73
C THR A 92 -3.52 -10.78 -1.44
N CYS A 93 -2.52 -11.54 -1.05
CA CYS A 93 -1.81 -11.49 0.21
C CYS A 93 -0.27 -11.55 0.03
N PRO A 94 0.31 -10.71 -0.84
CA PRO A 94 1.74 -10.75 -1.13
C PRO A 94 2.60 -10.41 0.09
N ALA A 95 2.09 -9.61 1.04
CA ALA A 95 2.87 -9.23 2.20
C ALA A 95 2.89 -10.37 3.22
N THR A 96 1.73 -10.93 3.56
CA THR A 96 1.65 -12.08 4.49
C THR A 96 2.42 -13.29 3.95
N CYS A 97 2.40 -13.55 2.64
CA CYS A 97 3.15 -14.66 2.04
C CYS A 97 4.62 -14.33 1.71
N GLY A 98 5.14 -13.19 2.16
CA GLY A 98 6.56 -12.83 2.06
C GLY A 98 7.03 -12.30 0.69
N VAL A 99 6.17 -12.27 -0.33
CA VAL A 99 6.50 -11.76 -1.68
C VAL A 99 7.01 -10.32 -1.63
N CYS A 100 6.42 -9.48 -0.77
CA CYS A 100 6.85 -8.09 -0.64
C CYS A 100 8.26 -7.94 -0.05
N SER A 101 8.62 -8.79 0.89
CA SER A 101 9.96 -8.81 1.50
C SER A 101 11.03 -9.20 0.48
N ASP A 102 10.71 -10.16 -0.39
CA ASP A 102 11.61 -10.59 -1.46
C ASP A 102 11.92 -9.48 -2.46
N ILE A 103 10.99 -8.54 -2.69
CA ILE A 103 11.20 -7.37 -3.56
C ILE A 103 12.16 -6.36 -2.91
N HIS A 104 12.00 -6.11 -1.62
CA HIS A 104 12.85 -5.17 -0.88
C HIS A 104 14.27 -5.71 -0.63
N ALA A 105 14.44 -7.03 -0.55
CA ALA A 105 15.75 -7.67 -0.45
C ALA A 105 16.67 -7.45 -1.68
N ILE A 106 16.12 -6.96 -2.79
CA ILE A 106 16.87 -6.63 -4.02
C ILE A 106 17.37 -5.18 -4.02
N THR A 107 16.93 -4.34 -3.07
CA THR A 107 17.38 -2.95 -2.91
C THR A 107 18.32 -2.80 -1.71
N PRO A 108 19.52 -2.24 -1.87
CA PRO A 108 20.51 -2.13 -0.79
C PRO A 108 20.18 -0.96 0.17
N ALA A 109 19.03 -1.00 0.85
CA ALA A 109 18.59 0.11 1.69
C ALA A 109 17.83 -0.29 2.96
N HIS A 110 18.02 -1.50 3.50
CA HIS A 110 17.45 -1.81 4.83
C HIS A 110 18.23 -2.83 5.68
N ASP A 111 19.55 -2.93 5.46
CA ASP A 111 20.47 -3.57 6.41
C ASP A 111 21.63 -2.60 6.69
N GLU A 112 21.46 -1.76 7.71
CA GLU A 112 22.60 -1.20 8.44
C GLU A 112 22.61 -1.79 9.86
N LEU A 113 23.47 -2.81 10.03
CA LEU A 113 24.19 -3.09 11.28
C LEU A 113 25.68 -3.11 10.98
#